data_AF-A0A660XTV0-F1
#
_entry.id   AF-A0A660XTV0-F1
#
_cell.length_a   1.000
_cell.length_b   1.000
_cell.length_c   1.000
_cell.angle_alpha   90.00
_cell.angle_beta   90.00
_cell.angle_gamma   90.00
#
_symmetry.space_group_name_H-M   'P 1'
#
loop_
_entity.id
_entity.type
_entity.pdbx_description
1 polymer ?
#
loop_
_entity_poly.entity_id
_entity_poly.type
_entity_poly.pdbx_seq_one_letter_code
_entity_poly.pdbx_strand_id
1 'polypeptide(L)'
;MGEVDETGRRRPVPVPGSEFVVELDTLIVAIGQEPDLSFLGEECGIKISEGNTLVVDPETLATDLEGVFAGGDVVTGPKTVVDAISSGKIAAESIDRYIRGESLTREYRLTRPSMYLPPVELTEEEIEEAGRPTVPCLPPEGRAKNFEEVELTLDEEAAVREARRCLRCDLETEDGRRWLESAEGGER
;
A
#
# COMPACT_ATOMS: atom_id res chain seq x y z
N MET A 1 30.63 0.17 2.31
CA MET A 1 29.38 0.46 1.57
C MET A 1 29.72 1.35 0.40
N GLY A 2 29.16 1.08 -0.78
CA GLY A 2 29.34 1.92 -1.96
C GLY A 2 28.50 3.20 -1.93
N GLU A 3 28.47 3.90 -3.06
CA GLU A 3 27.64 5.09 -3.25
C GLU A 3 26.14 4.76 -3.18
N VAL A 4 25.34 5.79 -2.89
CA VAL A 4 23.87 5.71 -2.92
C VAL A 4 23.45 5.64 -4.39
N ASP A 5 22.72 4.59 -4.76
CA ASP A 5 22.16 4.46 -6.09
C ASP A 5 20.87 5.30 -6.25
N GLU A 6 20.32 5.29 -7.46
CA GLU A 6 19.09 6.03 -7.81
C GLU A 6 17.87 5.59 -7.00
N THR A 7 17.91 4.41 -6.36
CA THR A 7 16.84 3.91 -5.47
C THR A 7 16.98 4.42 -4.04
N GLY A 8 18.03 5.20 -3.75
CA GLY A 8 18.37 5.65 -2.40
C GLY A 8 19.07 4.59 -1.55
N ARG A 9 19.38 3.41 -2.12
CA ARG A 9 20.06 2.32 -1.41
C ARG A 9 21.56 2.40 -1.64
N ARG A 10 22.34 2.07 -0.61
CA ARG A 10 23.78 1.90 -0.75
C ARG A 10 24.07 0.48 -1.16
N ARG A 11 24.81 0.30 -2.26
CA ARG A 11 25.23 -1.03 -2.69
C ARG A 11 26.26 -1.60 -1.70
N PRO A 12 26.05 -2.82 -1.16
CA PRO A 12 27.06 -3.49 -0.37
C PRO A 12 28.25 -3.84 -1.27
N VAL A 13 29.47 -3.53 -0.80
CA VAL A 13 30.73 -3.89 -1.48
C VAL A 13 31.43 -4.91 -0.59
N PRO A 14 31.63 -6.16 -1.08
CA PRO A 14 32.32 -7.19 -0.31
C PRO A 14 33.73 -6.74 0.09
N VAL A 15 34.15 -7.09 1.31
CA VAL A 15 35.52 -6.86 1.77
C VAL A 15 36.28 -8.18 1.64
N PRO A 16 37.25 -8.30 0.72
CA PRO A 16 37.99 -9.54 0.54
C PRO A 16 38.71 -9.96 1.83
N GLY A 17 38.61 -11.25 2.20
CA GLY A 17 39.27 -11.81 3.37
C GLY A 17 38.52 -11.59 4.69
N SER A 18 37.33 -10.96 4.67
CA SER A 18 36.46 -10.80 5.83
C SER A 18 35.41 -11.91 5.96
N GLU A 19 35.50 -12.96 5.15
CA GLU A 19 34.57 -14.10 5.19
C GLU A 19 34.77 -14.90 6.47
N PHE A 20 33.67 -15.36 7.06
CA PHE A 20 33.70 -16.19 8.25
C PHE A 20 32.62 -17.26 8.17
N VAL A 21 32.81 -18.33 8.92
CA VAL A 21 31.86 -19.43 9.02
C VAL A 21 31.10 -19.29 10.33
N VAL A 22 29.78 -19.45 10.27
CA VAL A 22 28.91 -19.50 11.45
C VAL A 22 28.37 -20.92 11.56
N GLU A 23 28.61 -21.57 12.69
CA GLU A 23 27.97 -22.84 13.01
C GLU A 23 26.52 -22.58 13.45
N LEU A 24 25.59 -23.26 12.81
CA LEU A 24 24.15 -23.12 13.06
C LEU A 24 23.46 -24.47 12.84
N ASP A 25 22.43 -24.75 13.63
CA ASP A 25 21.61 -25.95 13.48
C ASP A 25 20.43 -25.71 12.53
N THR A 26 20.00 -24.46 12.36
CA THR A 26 18.86 -24.06 11.51
C THR A 26 19.14 -22.75 10.77
N LEU A 27 18.91 -22.74 9.45
CA LEU A 27 18.95 -21.53 8.61
C LEU A 27 17.56 -21.26 8.04
N ILE A 28 17.00 -20.08 8.31
CA ILE A 28 15.76 -19.60 7.70
C ILE A 28 16.14 -18.50 6.70
N VAL A 29 15.94 -18.77 5.41
CA VAL A 29 16.23 -17.82 4.34
C VAL A 29 15.02 -16.94 4.10
N ALA A 30 15.14 -15.65 4.41
CA ALA A 30 14.07 -14.65 4.24
C ALA A 30 14.55 -13.46 3.37
N ILE A 31 15.20 -13.77 2.25
CA ILE A 31 15.80 -12.77 1.35
C ILE A 31 14.83 -12.20 0.31
N GLY A 32 13.58 -12.68 0.30
CA GLY A 32 12.55 -12.29 -0.66
C GLY A 32 11.85 -13.49 -1.30
N GLN A 33 11.00 -13.19 -2.27
CA GLN A 33 10.26 -14.16 -3.06
C GLN A 33 10.14 -13.64 -4.50
N GLU A 34 9.95 -14.55 -5.45
CA GLU A 34 9.72 -14.23 -6.85
C GLU A 34 8.56 -15.06 -7.41
N PRO A 35 7.85 -14.58 -8.44
CA PRO A 35 6.80 -15.36 -9.10
C PRO A 35 7.36 -16.61 -9.78
N ASP A 36 6.69 -17.75 -9.62
CA ASP A 36 6.93 -18.93 -10.45
C ASP A 36 6.13 -18.80 -11.75
N LEU A 37 6.85 -18.49 -12.83
CA LEU A 37 6.27 -18.32 -14.18
C LEU A 37 6.52 -19.54 -15.09
N SER A 38 7.00 -20.66 -14.55
CA SER A 38 7.33 -21.86 -15.34
C SER A 38 6.14 -22.48 -16.08
N PHE A 39 4.92 -22.17 -15.65
CA PHE A 39 3.68 -22.60 -16.31
C PHE A 39 3.39 -21.82 -17.60
N LEU A 40 3.99 -20.64 -17.78
CA LEU A 40 3.89 -19.86 -19.00
C LEU A 40 4.87 -20.43 -20.01
N GLY A 41 4.38 -21.26 -20.92
CA GLY A 41 5.20 -21.77 -22.03
C GLY A 41 5.75 -20.63 -22.90
N GLU A 42 6.87 -20.87 -23.58
CA GLU A 42 7.53 -19.87 -24.43
C GLU A 42 6.61 -19.31 -25.54
N GLU A 43 5.57 -20.06 -25.92
CA GLU A 43 4.60 -19.68 -26.95
C GLU A 43 3.35 -18.96 -26.41
N CYS A 44 3.26 -18.69 -25.11
CA CYS A 44 2.05 -18.10 -24.52
C CYS A 44 1.77 -16.65 -24.96
N GLY A 45 2.76 -15.95 -25.53
CA GLY A 45 2.60 -14.59 -26.02
C GLY A 45 2.55 -13.49 -24.94
N ILE A 46 2.71 -13.84 -23.66
CA ILE A 46 2.79 -12.89 -22.55
C ILE A 46 4.26 -12.52 -22.31
N LYS A 47 4.57 -11.23 -22.30
CA LYS A 47 5.94 -10.76 -22.04
C LYS A 47 6.28 -10.82 -20.56
N ILE A 48 7.52 -11.22 -20.28
CA ILE A 48 8.11 -11.25 -18.94
C ILE A 48 9.22 -10.21 -18.89
N SER A 49 9.28 -9.43 -17.81
CA SER A 49 10.29 -8.41 -17.56
C SER A 49 11.63 -9.03 -17.12
N GLU A 50 12.71 -8.25 -17.13
CA GLU A 50 14.00 -8.71 -16.57
C GLU A 50 13.93 -9.06 -15.08
N GLY A 51 12.93 -8.52 -14.36
CA GLY A 51 12.68 -8.79 -12.94
C GLY A 51 11.81 -10.02 -12.67
N ASN A 52 11.60 -10.90 -13.66
CA ASN A 52 10.76 -12.10 -13.55
C ASN A 52 9.30 -11.79 -13.16
N THR A 53 8.74 -10.73 -13.73
CA THR A 53 7.33 -10.33 -13.56
C THR A 53 6.63 -10.16 -14.91
N LEU A 54 5.30 -10.23 -14.95
CA LEU A 54 4.53 -10.02 -16.18
C LEU A 54 4.50 -8.54 -16.56
N VAL A 55 4.72 -8.28 -17.84
CA VAL A 55 4.57 -6.93 -18.41
C VAL A 55 3.09 -6.70 -18.71
N VAL A 56 2.57 -5.58 -18.23
CA VAL A 56 1.19 -5.15 -18.45
C VAL A 56 1.13 -3.67 -18.76
N ASP A 57 0.03 -3.23 -19.37
CA ASP A 57 -0.33 -1.82 -19.42
C ASP A 57 -0.60 -1.30 -17.98
N PRO A 58 0.03 -0.20 -17.54
CA PRO A 58 -0.04 0.24 -16.14
C PRO A 58 -1.42 0.77 -15.71
N GLU A 59 -2.26 1.18 -16.65
CA GLU A 59 -3.59 1.76 -16.37
C GLU A 59 -4.69 0.69 -16.36
N THR A 60 -4.58 -0.28 -17.26
CA THR A 60 -5.63 -1.28 -17.55
C THR A 60 -5.26 -2.68 -17.08
N LEU A 61 -3.97 -2.92 -16.81
CA LEU A 61 -3.41 -4.23 -16.44
C LEU A 61 -3.56 -5.31 -17.52
N ALA A 62 -3.80 -4.90 -18.77
CA ALA A 62 -3.83 -5.79 -19.93
C ALA A 62 -2.41 -6.27 -20.26
N THR A 63 -2.27 -7.56 -20.57
CA THR A 63 -1.01 -8.13 -21.09
C THR A 63 -0.93 -7.95 -22.61
N ASP A 64 0.19 -8.37 -23.22
CA ASP A 64 0.31 -8.45 -24.69
C ASP A 64 -0.61 -9.50 -25.33
N LEU A 65 -1.10 -10.47 -24.55
CA LEU A 65 -2.06 -11.45 -25.04
C LEU A 65 -3.49 -10.90 -24.89
N GLU A 66 -4.19 -10.79 -26.02
CA GLU A 66 -5.54 -10.25 -26.07
C GLU A 66 -6.50 -11.01 -25.14
N GLY A 67 -7.25 -10.27 -24.32
CA GLY A 67 -8.20 -10.84 -23.36
C GLY A 67 -7.57 -11.36 -22.07
N VAL A 68 -6.24 -11.25 -21.90
CA VAL A 68 -5.53 -11.66 -20.68
C VAL A 68 -5.03 -10.44 -19.90
N PHE A 69 -5.36 -10.42 -18.60
CA PHE A 69 -5.01 -9.36 -17.66
C PHE A 69 -4.26 -9.96 -16.47
N ALA A 70 -3.37 -9.18 -15.85
CA ALA A 70 -2.60 -9.63 -14.70
C ALA A 70 -2.44 -8.51 -13.66
N GLY A 71 -2.51 -8.84 -12.37
CA GLY A 71 -2.36 -7.89 -11.27
C GLY A 71 -1.72 -8.53 -10.04
N GLY A 72 -1.28 -7.69 -9.11
CA GLY A 72 -0.63 -8.10 -7.86
C GLY A 72 0.87 -8.38 -8.03
N ASP A 73 1.40 -9.19 -7.13
CA ASP A 73 2.85 -9.45 -7.03
C ASP A 73 3.45 -10.07 -8.29
N VAL A 74 2.65 -10.79 -9.10
CA VAL A 74 3.09 -11.36 -10.38
C VAL A 74 3.48 -10.27 -11.41
N VAL A 75 3.01 -9.03 -11.21
CA VAL A 75 3.31 -7.87 -12.07
C VAL A 75 4.33 -6.96 -11.41
N THR A 76 4.13 -6.63 -10.14
CA THR A 76 4.93 -5.59 -9.46
C THR A 76 6.12 -6.14 -8.66
N GLY A 77 6.20 -7.45 -8.46
CA GLY A 77 6.95 -8.05 -7.37
C GLY A 77 6.28 -7.80 -6.01
N PRO A 78 6.87 -8.30 -4.91
CA PRO A 78 6.29 -8.25 -3.58
C PRO A 78 6.00 -6.82 -3.13
N LYS A 79 4.71 -6.51 -2.93
CA LYS A 79 4.23 -5.21 -2.44
C LYS A 79 3.29 -5.39 -1.25
N THR A 80 2.47 -4.38 -0.96
CA THR A 80 1.48 -4.46 0.12
C THR A 80 0.22 -5.18 -0.35
N VAL A 81 -0.54 -5.72 0.61
CA VAL A 81 -1.87 -6.30 0.34
C VAL A 81 -2.82 -5.27 -0.29
N VAL A 82 -2.68 -3.98 0.08
CA VAL A 82 -3.49 -2.89 -0.48
C VAL A 82 -3.21 -2.71 -1.97
N ASP A 83 -1.95 -2.81 -2.40
CA ASP A 83 -1.57 -2.75 -3.81
C ASP A 83 -2.19 -3.92 -4.59
N ALA A 84 -2.15 -5.13 -4.04
CA ALA A 84 -2.78 -6.30 -4.64
C ALA A 84 -4.31 -6.11 -4.79
N ILE A 85 -4.99 -5.65 -3.74
CA ILE A 85 -6.44 -5.35 -3.80
C ILE A 85 -6.73 -4.28 -4.84
N SER A 86 -5.93 -3.21 -4.89
CA SER A 86 -6.06 -2.14 -5.88
C SER A 86 -5.94 -2.68 -7.30
N SER A 87 -4.91 -3.49 -7.58
CA SER A 87 -4.72 -4.12 -8.88
C SER A 87 -5.88 -5.04 -9.27
N GLY A 88 -6.43 -5.80 -8.32
CA GLY A 88 -7.59 -6.66 -8.56
C GLY A 88 -8.84 -5.86 -8.97
N LYS A 89 -9.07 -4.70 -8.34
CA LYS A 89 -10.17 -3.80 -8.72
C LYS A 89 -9.99 -3.25 -10.14
N ILE A 90 -8.77 -2.83 -10.49
CA ILE A 90 -8.43 -2.29 -11.82
C ILE A 90 -8.60 -3.36 -12.90
N ALA A 91 -8.08 -4.58 -12.65
CA ALA A 91 -8.21 -5.69 -13.57
C ALA A 91 -9.68 -6.08 -13.77
N ALA A 92 -10.48 -6.13 -12.70
CA ALA A 92 -11.90 -6.44 -12.79
C ALA A 92 -12.68 -5.42 -13.64
N GLU A 93 -12.43 -4.12 -13.44
CA GLU A 93 -13.03 -3.06 -14.25
C GLU A 93 -12.62 -3.15 -15.72
N SER A 94 -11.35 -3.45 -15.99
CA SER A 94 -10.84 -3.57 -17.35
C SER A 94 -11.39 -4.80 -18.07
N ILE A 95 -11.54 -5.93 -17.36
CA ILE A 95 -12.16 -7.15 -17.88
C ILE A 95 -13.65 -6.90 -18.20
N ASP A 96 -14.40 -6.22 -17.32
CA ASP A 96 -15.82 -5.90 -17.58
C ASP A 96 -15.98 -5.04 -18.84
N ARG A 97 -15.16 -3.99 -18.98
CA ARG A 97 -15.14 -3.14 -20.18
C ARG A 97 -14.74 -3.92 -21.44
N TYR A 98 -13.71 -4.77 -21.35
CA TYR A 98 -13.25 -5.60 -22.47
C TYR A 98 -14.36 -6.51 -22.99
N ILE A 99 -15.06 -7.23 -22.10
CA ILE A 99 -16.13 -8.16 -22.46
C ILE A 99 -17.33 -7.42 -23.09
N ARG A 100 -17.56 -6.16 -22.71
CA ARG A 100 -18.62 -5.31 -23.28
C ARG A 100 -18.22 -4.62 -24.59
N GLY A 101 -16.95 -4.72 -25.00
CA GLY A 101 -16.42 -3.96 -26.14
C GLY A 101 -16.35 -2.45 -25.87
N GLU A 102 -16.27 -2.06 -24.60
CA GLU A 102 -16.12 -0.67 -24.17
C GLU A 102 -14.64 -0.26 -24.13
N SER A 103 -14.38 1.06 -24.08
CA SER A 103 -13.01 1.55 -23.93
C SER A 103 -12.43 1.19 -22.56
N LEU A 104 -11.20 0.69 -22.55
CA LEU A 104 -10.42 0.42 -21.33
C LEU A 104 -9.92 1.70 -20.64
N THR A 105 -10.14 2.89 -21.23
CA THR A 105 -9.72 4.16 -20.62
C THR A 105 -10.34 4.34 -19.24
N ARG A 106 -9.48 4.39 -18.22
CA ARG A 106 -9.91 4.51 -16.84
C ARG A 106 -10.42 5.92 -16.54
N GLU A 107 -11.57 6.00 -15.87
CA GLU A 107 -12.11 7.28 -15.38
C GLU A 107 -11.71 7.51 -13.94
N TYR A 108 -10.89 8.53 -13.71
CA TYR A 108 -10.51 8.94 -12.37
C TYR A 108 -11.62 9.78 -11.73
N ARG A 109 -12.50 9.12 -10.95
CA ARG A 109 -13.50 9.80 -10.11
C ARG A 109 -12.95 10.00 -8.71
N LEU A 110 -12.78 11.25 -8.32
CA LEU A 110 -12.47 11.61 -6.94
C LEU A 110 -13.66 11.27 -6.05
N THR A 111 -13.54 10.22 -5.24
CA THR A 111 -14.47 9.94 -4.15
C THR A 111 -14.13 10.84 -2.97
N ARG A 112 -14.79 12.00 -2.91
CA ARG A 112 -14.68 12.92 -1.78
C ARG A 112 -15.67 12.53 -0.68
N PRO A 113 -15.41 12.90 0.59
CA PRO A 113 -16.43 12.83 1.62
C PRO A 113 -17.69 13.56 1.15
N SER A 114 -18.82 12.86 1.12
CA SER A 114 -20.11 13.42 0.70
C SER A 114 -20.72 14.36 1.75
N MET A 115 -20.08 14.47 2.91
CA MET A 115 -20.57 15.19 4.09
C MET A 115 -19.43 16.03 4.68
N TYR A 116 -19.78 17.23 5.10
CA TYR A 116 -18.90 18.07 5.90
C TYR A 116 -18.90 17.62 7.36
N LEU A 117 -17.71 17.51 7.92
CA LEU A 117 -17.49 17.35 9.34
C LEU A 117 -16.93 18.67 9.88
N PRO A 118 -17.57 19.31 10.87
CA PRO A 118 -17.00 20.50 11.50
C PRO A 118 -15.63 20.18 12.11
N PRO A 119 -14.69 21.13 12.11
CA PRO A 119 -13.42 20.96 12.83
C PRO A 119 -13.68 20.61 14.29
N VAL A 120 -12.88 19.68 14.81
CA VAL A 120 -12.85 19.41 16.25
C VAL A 120 -12.03 20.53 16.89
N GLU A 121 -12.64 21.26 17.81
CA GLU A 121 -11.90 22.17 18.67
C GLU A 121 -11.17 21.36 19.73
N LEU A 122 -9.86 21.60 19.85
CA LEU A 122 -8.99 21.02 20.88
C LEU A 122 -8.65 22.09 21.90
N THR A 123 -8.61 21.73 23.17
CA THR A 123 -8.08 22.61 24.22
C THR A 123 -6.55 22.71 24.10
N GLU A 124 -5.95 23.74 24.71
CA GLU A 124 -4.48 23.88 24.75
C GLU A 124 -3.81 22.66 25.39
N GLU A 125 -4.42 22.10 26.44
CA GLU A 125 -3.98 20.86 27.11
C GLU A 125 -4.05 19.66 26.16
N GLU A 126 -5.15 19.49 25.39
CA GLU A 126 -5.29 18.41 24.41
C GLU A 126 -4.24 18.50 23.28
N ILE A 127 -3.79 19.71 22.92
CA ILE A 127 -2.74 19.94 21.93
C ILE A 127 -1.36 19.62 22.51
N GLU A 128 -1.07 20.03 23.74
CA GLU A 128 0.21 19.74 24.41
C GLU A 128 0.37 18.24 24.68
N GLU A 129 -0.73 17.56 25.03
CA GLU A 129 -0.76 16.12 25.28
C GLU A 129 -0.98 15.28 24.01
N ALA A 130 -0.99 15.90 22.82
CA ALA A 130 -1.22 15.26 21.53
C ALA A 130 -0.08 14.31 21.10
N GLY A 131 0.16 13.25 21.86
CA GLY A 131 1.07 12.17 21.53
C GLY A 131 0.45 11.12 20.63
N ARG A 132 1.29 10.38 19.89
CA ARG A 132 0.87 9.15 19.21
C ARG A 132 0.55 8.08 20.27
N PRO A 133 -0.68 7.55 20.34
CA PRO A 133 -1.00 6.48 21.25
C PRO A 133 -0.17 5.25 20.90
N THR A 134 0.26 4.53 21.93
CA THR A 134 0.94 3.25 21.75
C THR A 134 -0.13 2.17 21.66
N VAL A 135 -0.16 1.47 20.54
CA VAL A 135 -1.07 0.33 20.35
C VAL A 135 -0.62 -0.81 21.27
N PRO A 136 -1.50 -1.35 22.14
CA PRO A 136 -1.17 -2.51 22.95
C PRO A 136 -0.85 -3.70 22.05
N CYS A 137 0.26 -4.38 22.32
CA CYS A 137 0.64 -5.57 21.57
C CYS A 137 0.68 -6.80 22.47
N LEU A 138 0.33 -7.97 21.91
CA LEU A 138 0.55 -9.24 22.59
C LEU A 138 2.05 -9.43 22.91
N PRO A 139 2.39 -9.85 24.14
CA PRO A 139 3.77 -10.10 24.50
C PRO A 139 4.34 -11.26 23.66
N PRO A 140 5.66 -11.27 23.38
CA PRO A 140 6.30 -12.30 22.56
C PRO A 140 5.96 -13.75 22.97
N GLU A 141 5.88 -14.01 24.27
CA GLU A 141 5.54 -15.33 24.83
C GLU A 141 4.13 -15.78 24.46
N GLY A 142 3.21 -14.83 24.30
CA GLY A 142 1.81 -15.05 23.94
C GLY A 142 1.54 -15.19 22.44
N ARG A 143 2.49 -14.79 21.57
CA ARG A 143 2.33 -14.84 20.10
C ARG A 143 3.26 -15.81 19.39
N ALA A 144 4.10 -16.55 20.12
CA ALA A 144 5.10 -17.43 19.53
C ALA A 144 4.54 -18.72 18.92
N LYS A 145 3.32 -19.12 19.30
CA LYS A 145 2.75 -20.44 18.96
C LYS A 145 1.31 -20.38 18.46
N ASN A 146 0.83 -19.21 18.08
CA ASN A 146 -0.52 -19.03 17.55
C ASN A 146 -0.50 -17.98 16.42
N PHE A 147 -1.67 -17.80 15.80
CA PHE A 147 -1.91 -16.78 14.79
C PHE A 147 -2.89 -15.73 15.34
N GLU A 148 -2.86 -15.49 16.66
CA GLU A 148 -3.69 -14.47 17.28
C GLU A 148 -3.18 -13.07 16.88
N GLU A 149 -4.11 -12.11 16.90
CA GLU A 149 -3.81 -10.73 16.52
C GLU A 149 -2.77 -10.12 17.46
N VAL A 150 -1.65 -9.67 16.90
CA VAL A 150 -0.51 -9.15 17.68
C VAL A 150 -0.72 -7.70 18.08
N GLU A 151 -1.18 -6.87 17.15
CA GLU A 151 -1.54 -5.47 17.40
C GLU A 151 -3.01 -5.41 17.82
N LEU A 152 -3.27 -5.18 19.10
CA LEU A 152 -4.62 -5.12 19.62
C LEU A 152 -5.28 -3.77 19.31
N THR A 153 -6.55 -3.62 19.64
CA THR A 153 -7.25 -2.34 19.48
C THR A 153 -6.91 -1.37 20.60
N LEU A 154 -6.86 -0.07 20.26
CA LEU A 154 -6.92 0.99 21.27
C LEU A 154 -8.20 0.85 22.10
N ASP A 155 -8.15 1.24 23.37
CA ASP A 155 -9.37 1.46 24.13
C ASP A 155 -10.17 2.64 23.54
N GLU A 156 -11.45 2.71 23.91
CA GLU A 156 -12.37 3.71 23.37
C GLU A 156 -11.86 5.14 23.58
N GLU A 157 -11.31 5.43 24.76
CA GLU A 157 -10.81 6.76 25.12
C GLU A 157 -9.60 7.16 24.27
N ALA A 158 -8.65 6.24 24.09
CA ALA A 158 -7.49 6.43 23.23
C ALA A 158 -7.85 6.52 21.76
N ALA A 159 -8.82 5.74 21.29
CA ALA A 159 -9.31 5.81 19.91
C ALA A 159 -9.99 7.16 19.63
N VAL A 160 -10.83 7.66 20.55
CA VAL A 160 -11.46 8.98 20.42
C VAL A 160 -10.41 10.09 20.45
N ARG A 161 -9.45 10.03 21.37
CA ARG A 161 -8.34 11.01 21.44
C ARG A 161 -7.52 11.03 20.15
N GLU A 162 -7.19 9.87 19.61
CA GLU A 162 -6.47 9.74 18.33
C GLU A 162 -7.24 10.35 17.16
N ALA A 163 -8.55 10.09 17.09
CA ALA A 163 -9.40 10.65 16.05
C ALA A 163 -9.52 12.18 16.16
N ARG A 164 -9.54 12.72 17.39
CA ARG A 164 -9.57 14.17 17.64
C ARG A 164 -8.24 14.86 17.30
N ARG A 165 -7.10 14.15 17.30
CA ARG A 165 -5.80 14.68 16.81
C ARG A 165 -5.74 14.89 15.28
N CYS A 166 -6.81 14.61 14.55
CA CYS A 166 -6.83 14.78 13.09
C CYS A 166 -6.48 16.22 12.67
N LEU A 167 -5.39 16.38 11.90
CA LEU A 167 -4.91 17.67 11.41
C LEU A 167 -5.73 18.27 10.26
N ARG A 168 -6.87 17.64 9.88
CA ARG A 168 -7.81 18.10 8.86
C ARG A 168 -7.15 18.60 7.56
N CYS A 169 -6.18 17.85 7.04
CA CYS A 169 -5.50 18.18 5.78
C CYS A 169 -6.46 18.29 4.58
N ASP A 170 -7.67 17.74 4.69
CA ASP A 170 -8.76 17.92 3.72
C ASP A 170 -9.19 19.39 3.56
N LEU A 171 -9.14 20.18 4.64
CA LEU A 171 -9.49 21.61 4.63
C LEU A 171 -8.45 22.48 3.93
N GLU A 172 -7.20 22.00 3.79
CA GLU A 172 -6.15 22.74 3.09
C GLU A 172 -6.27 22.64 1.57
N THR A 173 -7.08 21.71 1.05
CA THR A 173 -7.35 21.56 -0.38
C THR A 173 -8.19 22.73 -0.93
N GLU A 174 -8.07 23.03 -2.22
CA GLU A 174 -8.83 24.11 -2.88
C GLU A 174 -10.34 23.97 -2.63
N ASP A 175 -10.88 22.77 -2.77
CA ASP A 175 -12.30 22.51 -2.51
C ASP A 175 -12.65 22.56 -1.03
N GLY A 176 -11.74 22.14 -0.14
CA GLY A 176 -11.93 22.24 1.32
C GLY A 176 -12.08 23.69 1.75
N ARG A 177 -11.22 24.58 1.23
CA ARG A 177 -11.30 26.03 1.43
C ARG A 177 -12.58 26.62 0.86
N ARG A 178 -12.92 26.27 -0.39
CA ARG A 178 -14.17 26.71 -1.03
C ARG A 178 -15.40 26.31 -0.22
N TRP A 179 -15.38 25.14 0.41
CA TRP A 179 -16.47 24.68 1.25
C TRP A 179 -16.55 25.46 2.57
N LEU A 180 -15.42 25.75 3.22
CA LEU A 180 -15.37 26.60 4.42
C LEU A 180 -15.95 28.00 4.14
N GLU A 181 -15.54 28.62 3.04
CA GLU A 181 -16.07 29.92 2.59
C GLU A 181 -17.60 29.88 2.38
N SER A 182 -18.10 28.76 1.84
CA SER A 182 -19.55 28.55 1.61
C SER A 182 -20.32 28.32 2.92
N ALA A 183 -19.69 27.71 3.92
CA ALA A 183 -20.29 27.39 5.21
C ALA A 183 -20.31 28.58 6.17
N GLU A 184 -19.30 29.44 6.11
CA GLU A 184 -19.24 30.71 6.86
C GLU A 184 -20.17 31.78 6.26
N GLY A 185 -20.52 31.66 4.98
CA GLY A 185 -21.37 32.60 4.21
C GLY A 185 -22.88 32.57 4.50
N GLY A 186 -23.36 31.71 5.39
CA GLY A 186 -24.69 31.88 5.99
C GLY A 186 -25.91 31.91 5.05
N GLU A 187 -25.90 31.21 3.90
CA GLU A 187 -27.12 31.01 3.11
C GLU A 187 -27.40 29.51 2.93
N ARG A 188 -28.28 29.01 3.82
CA ARG A 188 -29.09 27.80 3.62
C ARG A 188 -30.49 28.22 3.25
#